data_AF-A0A1W9Q572-F1
#
_entry.id   AF-A0A1W9Q572-F1
#
_cell.length_a   1.000
_cell.length_b   1.000
_cell.length_c   1.000
_cell.angle_alpha   90.00
_cell.angle_beta   90.00
_cell.angle_gamma   90.00
#
_symmetry.space_group_name_H-M   'P 1'
#
loop_
_entity.id
_entity.type
_entity.pdbx_description
1 polymer ?
#
loop_
_entity_poly.entity_id
_entity_poly.type
_entity_poly.pdbx_seq_one_letter_code
_entity_poly.pdbx_strand_id
1 'polypeptide(L)'
;MTEKRPQKTITLETDKGTFLIRSFCTPGQVRELHFTDPSIHADCYRPVVAKKERLIRSAGQEDVNVTLAFQETGGIAGLGILEYPGPDDRWIKVGHKAMMEVSIIEVRRPWRRLGLARHILGLTMDHPHVESLICYMVGYSWTWDLDAFEGTAMNCREALIRLFSREGFKTLQTNEPNVMMRPENLFMARIGSAVPGETVNRFKLARFNLL
;
A
#
# COMPACT_ATOMS: atom_id res chain seq x y z
N MET A 1 21.98 -8.99 14.56
CA MET A 1 20.98 -10.07 14.63
C MET A 1 19.81 -9.63 13.78
N THR A 2 19.62 -10.21 12.60
CA THR A 2 18.51 -9.88 11.71
C THR A 2 17.22 -10.27 12.42
N GLU A 3 16.40 -9.31 12.85
CA GLU A 3 15.08 -9.64 13.39
C GLU A 3 14.35 -10.52 12.36
N LYS A 4 13.89 -11.70 12.81
CA LYS A 4 13.11 -12.60 11.97
C LYS A 4 11.86 -11.83 11.57
N ARG A 5 11.78 -11.42 10.29
CA ARG A 5 10.59 -10.81 9.71
C ARG A 5 9.37 -11.70 10.06
N PRO A 6 8.31 -11.17 10.70
CA PRO A 6 7.17 -11.96 11.17
C PRO A 6 6.26 -12.28 9.98
N GLN A 7 6.77 -13.08 9.05
CA GLN A 7 6.04 -13.50 7.86
C GLN A 7 4.80 -14.29 8.29
N LYS A 8 3.64 -13.83 7.83
CA LYS A 8 2.35 -14.51 7.95
C LYS A 8 1.85 -14.84 6.56
N THR A 9 1.13 -15.95 6.44
CA THR A 9 0.42 -16.34 5.22
C THR A 9 -1.00 -16.67 5.59
N ILE A 10 -1.96 -16.18 4.79
CA ILE A 10 -3.36 -16.57 4.87
C ILE A 10 -3.80 -17.14 3.52
N THR A 11 -4.78 -18.03 3.55
CA THR A 11 -5.40 -18.61 2.36
C THR A 11 -6.79 -18.02 2.20
N LEU A 12 -7.11 -17.57 0.98
CA LEU A 12 -8.43 -17.08 0.61
C LEU A 12 -9.00 -17.95 -0.52
N GLU A 13 -10.06 -18.69 -0.19
CA GLU A 13 -10.84 -19.43 -1.17
C GLU A 13 -11.83 -18.50 -1.88
N THR A 14 -11.91 -18.61 -3.20
CA THR A 14 -12.82 -17.82 -4.03
C THR A 14 -13.42 -18.69 -5.14
N ASP A 15 -14.46 -18.18 -5.79
CA ASP A 15 -15.02 -18.76 -7.02
C ASP A 15 -14.02 -18.83 -8.18
N LYS A 16 -12.94 -18.02 -8.13
CA LYS A 16 -11.85 -17.98 -9.11
C LYS A 16 -10.59 -18.74 -8.64
N GLY A 17 -10.72 -19.59 -7.64
CA GLY A 17 -9.65 -20.42 -7.09
C GLY A 17 -9.04 -19.86 -5.82
N THR A 18 -7.98 -20.54 -5.37
CA THR A 18 -7.34 -20.28 -4.09
C THR A 18 -6.21 -19.27 -4.24
N PHE A 19 -6.16 -18.29 -3.32
CA PHE A 19 -5.09 -17.30 -3.25
C PHE A 19 -4.35 -17.39 -1.92
N LEU A 20 -3.02 -17.44 -2.00
CA LEU A 20 -2.13 -17.28 -0.86
C LEU A 20 -1.75 -15.81 -0.73
N ILE A 21 -1.92 -15.25 0.46
CA ILE A 21 -1.58 -13.85 0.75
C ILE A 21 -0.53 -13.85 1.85
N ARG A 22 0.66 -13.37 1.52
CA ARG A 22 1.86 -13.50 2.36
C ARG A 22 2.49 -12.13 2.62
N SER A 23 2.78 -11.82 3.88
CA SER A 23 3.52 -10.61 4.29
C SER A 23 5.03 -10.82 4.31
N PHE A 24 5.76 -9.70 4.34
CA PHE A 24 7.23 -9.67 4.41
C PHE A 24 7.92 -10.58 3.40
N CYS A 25 7.39 -10.66 2.18
CA CYS A 25 7.94 -11.46 1.09
C CYS A 25 9.41 -11.10 0.88
N THR A 26 10.28 -12.11 0.79
CA THR A 26 11.71 -11.92 0.57
C THR A 26 12.02 -11.72 -0.91
N PRO A 27 13.19 -11.15 -1.27
CA PRO A 27 13.62 -11.05 -2.66
C PRO A 27 13.62 -12.40 -3.39
N GLY A 28 13.93 -13.51 -2.70
CA GLY A 28 13.88 -14.86 -3.27
C GLY A 28 12.46 -15.26 -3.64
N GLN A 29 11.53 -15.14 -2.69
CA GLN A 29 10.11 -15.45 -2.89
C GLN A 29 9.50 -14.60 -4.03
N VAL A 30 9.83 -13.31 -4.12
CA VAL A 30 9.34 -12.46 -5.20
C VAL A 30 9.86 -12.91 -6.58
N ARG A 31 11.10 -13.43 -6.66
CA ARG A 31 11.68 -13.90 -7.93
C ARG A 31 10.99 -15.16 -8.46
N GLU A 32 10.59 -16.07 -7.56
CA GLU A 32 9.88 -17.32 -7.88
C GLU A 32 8.47 -17.08 -8.44
N LEU A 33 7.83 -15.99 -8.02
CA LEU A 33 6.50 -15.60 -8.50
C LEU A 33 6.58 -14.84 -9.83
N HIS A 34 5.48 -14.75 -10.57
CA HIS A 34 5.44 -14.04 -11.85
C HIS A 34 4.19 -13.17 -11.97
N PHE A 35 4.31 -12.05 -12.70
CA PHE A 35 3.11 -11.37 -13.17
C PHE A 35 2.55 -12.18 -14.33
N THR A 36 1.30 -12.61 -14.21
CA THR A 36 0.59 -13.18 -15.35
C THR A 36 0.41 -12.07 -16.37
N ASP A 37 0.87 -12.31 -17.60
CA ASP A 37 0.73 -11.36 -18.68
C ASP A 37 -0.77 -11.12 -18.93
N PRO A 38 -1.29 -9.90 -18.78
CA PRO A 38 -2.66 -9.63 -19.16
C PRO A 38 -2.74 -9.79 -20.68
N SER A 39 -3.29 -10.91 -21.14
CA SER A 39 -3.57 -11.21 -22.54
C SER A 39 -4.07 -9.98 -23.31
N ILE A 40 -3.18 -9.34 -24.08
CA ILE A 40 -3.24 -8.71 -25.43
C ILE A 40 -4.48 -7.83 -25.79
N HIS A 41 -5.41 -7.53 -24.88
CA HIS A 41 -6.64 -6.78 -25.20
C HIS A 41 -6.91 -5.58 -24.29
N ALA A 42 -5.89 -5.01 -23.64
CA ALA A 42 -6.09 -3.86 -22.77
C ALA A 42 -5.14 -2.71 -23.11
N ASP A 43 -5.37 -2.05 -24.25
CA ASP A 43 -4.64 -0.85 -24.67
C ASP A 43 -4.65 0.29 -23.62
N CYS A 44 -5.50 0.19 -22.59
CA CYS A 44 -5.64 1.19 -21.53
C CYS A 44 -5.22 0.72 -20.12
N TYR A 45 -4.87 -0.55 -19.87
CA TYR A 45 -4.48 -0.98 -18.50
C TYR A 45 -2.99 -0.78 -18.25
N ARG A 46 -2.66 0.14 -17.34
CA ARG A 46 -1.28 0.32 -16.86
C ARG A 46 -1.22 0.04 -15.36
N PRO A 47 -0.74 -1.15 -14.95
CA PRO A 47 -0.52 -1.41 -13.54
C PRO A 47 0.55 -0.48 -12.98
N VAL A 48 0.42 -0.12 -11.70
CA VAL A 48 1.39 0.76 -11.02
C VAL A 48 2.75 0.05 -10.94
N VAL A 49 2.73 -1.26 -10.69
CA VAL A 49 3.92 -2.11 -10.75
C VAL A 49 3.83 -3.09 -11.92
N ALA A 50 4.44 -2.74 -13.03
CA ALA A 50 4.52 -3.63 -14.20
C ALA A 50 5.67 -4.66 -14.10
N LYS A 51 6.73 -4.35 -13.34
CA LYS A 51 7.94 -5.18 -13.28
C LYS A 51 8.38 -5.51 -11.85
N LYS A 52 8.95 -6.69 -11.66
CA LYS A 52 9.26 -7.25 -10.32
C LYS A 52 10.42 -6.55 -9.62
N GLU A 53 11.25 -5.79 -10.34
CA GLU A 53 12.46 -5.16 -9.79
C GLU A 53 12.12 -4.21 -8.63
N ARG A 54 10.98 -3.49 -8.72
CA ARG A 54 10.48 -2.66 -7.63
C ARG A 54 10.18 -3.50 -6.38
N LEU A 55 9.46 -4.60 -6.54
CA LEU A 55 9.11 -5.51 -5.44
C LEU A 55 10.36 -6.15 -4.83
N ILE A 56 11.28 -6.61 -5.67
CA ILE A 56 12.54 -7.24 -5.25
C ILE A 56 13.38 -6.25 -4.44
N ARG A 57 13.48 -4.99 -4.91
CA ARG A 57 14.21 -3.93 -4.22
C ARG A 57 13.57 -3.62 -2.86
N SER A 58 12.25 -3.38 -2.81
CA SER A 58 11.53 -3.15 -1.55
C SER A 58 11.68 -4.32 -0.58
N ALA A 59 11.49 -5.55 -1.06
CA ALA A 59 11.63 -6.75 -0.25
C ALA A 59 13.04 -6.92 0.32
N GLY A 60 14.05 -6.33 -0.30
CA GLY A 60 15.44 -6.35 0.17
C GLY A 60 15.73 -5.34 1.29
N GLN A 61 14.88 -4.34 1.48
CA GLN A 61 15.06 -3.32 2.51
C GLN A 61 14.66 -3.85 3.90
N GLU A 62 15.30 -3.31 4.93
CA GLU A 62 14.96 -3.58 6.33
C GLU A 62 13.62 -2.91 6.68
N ASP A 63 12.82 -3.55 7.54
CA ASP A 63 11.50 -3.10 8.00
C ASP A 63 10.45 -2.84 6.91
N VAL A 64 10.75 -3.09 5.63
CA VAL A 64 9.78 -2.98 4.55
C VAL A 64 8.92 -4.24 4.48
N ASN A 65 7.60 -4.06 4.52
CA ASN A 65 6.65 -5.14 4.35
C ASN A 65 6.12 -5.15 2.91
N VAL A 66 6.67 -6.04 2.08
CA VAL A 66 6.07 -6.40 0.79
C VAL A 66 5.09 -7.54 1.02
N THR A 67 3.81 -7.27 0.84
CA THR A 67 2.74 -8.26 0.92
C THR A 67 2.28 -8.64 -0.49
N LEU A 68 2.21 -9.93 -0.80
CA LEU A 68 1.77 -10.43 -2.11
C LEU A 68 0.58 -11.37 -1.98
N ALA A 69 -0.40 -11.23 -2.87
CA ALA A 69 -1.42 -12.23 -3.13
C ALA A 69 -1.10 -12.95 -4.45
N PHE A 70 -1.01 -14.27 -4.42
CA PHE A 70 -0.67 -15.09 -5.58
C PHE A 70 -1.35 -16.45 -5.54
N GLN A 71 -1.53 -17.07 -6.70
CA GLN A 71 -2.08 -18.43 -6.83
C GLN A 71 -0.97 -19.48 -6.67
N GLU A 72 -1.34 -20.74 -6.47
CA GLU A 72 -0.38 -21.86 -6.37
C GLU A 72 0.54 -22.00 -7.58
N THR A 73 0.05 -21.62 -8.77
CA THR A 73 0.83 -21.58 -10.00
C THR A 73 1.94 -20.52 -10.00
N GLY A 74 1.96 -19.61 -9.01
CA GLY A 74 2.93 -18.53 -8.86
C GLY A 74 2.49 -17.19 -9.48
N GLY A 75 1.30 -17.12 -10.06
CA GLY A 75 0.74 -15.90 -10.65
C GLY A 75 0.34 -14.87 -9.60
N ILE A 76 0.96 -13.68 -9.63
CA ILE A 76 0.68 -12.57 -8.69
C ILE A 76 -0.63 -11.89 -9.08
N ALA A 77 -1.59 -11.93 -8.16
CA ALA A 77 -2.92 -11.36 -8.31
C ALA A 77 -3.06 -9.97 -7.67
N GLY A 78 -2.24 -9.65 -6.68
CA GLY A 78 -2.23 -8.36 -6.02
C GLY A 78 -1.02 -8.18 -5.10
N LEU A 79 -0.80 -6.96 -4.64
CA LEU A 79 0.34 -6.59 -3.83
C LEU A 79 0.06 -5.37 -2.95
N GLY A 80 0.79 -5.27 -1.84
CA GLY A 80 0.84 -4.13 -0.94
C GLY A 80 2.29 -3.89 -0.51
N ILE A 81 2.68 -2.63 -0.32
CA ILE A 81 4.00 -2.26 0.20
C ILE A 81 3.81 -1.24 1.32
N LEU A 82 4.37 -1.53 2.49
CA LEU A 82 4.59 -0.57 3.56
C LEU A 82 6.10 -0.32 3.68
N GLU A 83 6.53 0.91 3.46
CA GLU A 83 7.95 1.28 3.47
C GLU A 83 8.18 2.69 4.03
N TYR A 84 9.43 3.05 4.31
CA TYR A 84 9.76 4.41 4.75
C TYR A 84 9.62 5.43 3.59
N PRO A 85 9.27 6.70 3.89
CA PRO A 85 9.30 7.78 2.91
C PRO A 85 10.66 7.89 2.22
N GLY A 86 10.66 8.37 0.98
CA GLY A 86 11.89 8.68 0.27
C GLY A 86 12.66 9.84 0.93
N PRO A 87 13.96 9.99 0.62
CA PRO A 87 14.79 11.06 1.18
C PRO A 87 14.34 12.48 0.78
N ASP A 88 13.57 12.60 -0.31
CA ASP A 88 13.04 13.88 -0.78
C ASP A 88 11.61 14.16 -0.29
N ASP A 89 10.97 13.18 0.38
CA ASP A 89 9.64 13.35 0.92
C ASP A 89 9.68 14.25 2.16
N ARG A 90 8.85 15.30 2.19
CA ARG A 90 8.75 16.20 3.36
C ARG A 90 8.39 15.48 4.66
N TRP A 91 7.86 14.27 4.59
CA TRP A 91 7.51 13.42 5.73
C TRP A 91 8.72 13.02 6.57
N ILE A 92 9.94 13.03 6.01
CA ILE A 92 11.17 12.76 6.77
C ILE A 92 11.38 13.77 7.92
N LYS A 93 10.87 14.99 7.77
CA LYS A 93 11.00 16.06 8.78
C LYS A 93 10.24 15.76 10.08
N VAL A 94 9.31 14.80 10.06
CA VAL A 94 8.56 14.39 11.26
C VAL A 94 9.44 13.65 12.25
N GLY A 95 10.50 12.99 11.78
CA GLY A 95 11.48 12.32 12.61
C GLY A 95 12.05 11.06 11.96
N HIS A 96 13.22 10.65 12.42
CA HIS A 96 13.88 9.44 11.95
C HIS A 96 13.00 8.19 12.22
N LYS A 97 12.71 7.41 11.17
CA LYS A 97 11.84 6.23 11.20
C LYS A 97 10.50 6.45 11.93
N ALA A 98 9.97 7.69 11.91
CA ALA A 98 8.70 8.02 12.58
C ALA A 98 7.45 7.74 11.73
N MET A 99 7.62 7.64 10.42
CA MET A 99 6.54 7.49 9.45
C MET A 99 6.82 6.38 8.46
N MET A 100 5.78 5.70 8.01
CA MET A 100 5.83 4.76 6.89
C MET A 100 4.63 4.96 5.96
N GLU A 101 4.83 4.73 4.67
CA GLU A 101 3.82 4.85 3.63
C GLU A 101 3.33 3.49 3.19
N VAL A 102 2.01 3.32 3.08
CA VAL A 102 1.44 2.28 2.21
C VAL A 102 1.56 2.79 0.77
N SER A 103 2.75 2.66 0.20
CA SER A 103 3.13 3.29 -1.07
C SER A 103 2.48 2.65 -2.27
N ILE A 104 2.12 1.36 -2.15
CA ILE A 104 1.40 0.63 -3.18
C ILE A 104 0.35 -0.25 -2.54
N ILE A 105 -0.85 -0.24 -3.12
CA ILE A 105 -1.87 -1.28 -2.95
C ILE A 105 -2.55 -1.49 -4.30
N GLU A 106 -2.42 -2.70 -4.85
CA GLU A 106 -2.94 -3.00 -6.18
C GLU A 106 -3.47 -4.42 -6.25
N VAL A 107 -4.62 -4.60 -6.91
CA VAL A 107 -5.14 -5.91 -7.32
C VAL A 107 -5.37 -5.86 -8.83
N ARG A 108 -4.86 -6.86 -9.55
CA ARG A 108 -4.99 -6.94 -11.02
C ARG A 108 -6.46 -7.04 -11.40
N ARG A 109 -6.82 -6.42 -12.53
CA ARG A 109 -8.21 -6.34 -13.03
C ARG A 109 -8.98 -7.68 -12.93
N PRO A 110 -8.45 -8.84 -13.39
CA PRO A 110 -9.20 -10.11 -13.38
C PRO A 110 -9.60 -10.62 -11.98
N TRP A 111 -8.88 -10.18 -10.94
CA TRP A 111 -8.99 -10.65 -9.56
C TRP A 111 -9.62 -9.62 -8.62
N ARG A 112 -10.08 -8.47 -9.14
CA ARG A 112 -10.83 -7.49 -8.35
C ARG A 112 -12.19 -8.06 -7.92
N ARG A 113 -12.80 -7.41 -6.91
CA ARG A 113 -14.09 -7.79 -6.30
C ARG A 113 -14.08 -9.16 -5.57
N LEU A 114 -12.93 -9.82 -5.45
CA LEU A 114 -12.73 -11.05 -4.65
C LEU A 114 -12.34 -10.79 -3.19
N GLY A 115 -12.26 -9.53 -2.74
CA GLY A 115 -11.84 -9.20 -1.37
C GLY A 115 -10.33 -9.27 -1.10
N LEU A 116 -9.49 -9.51 -2.13
CA LEU A 116 -8.02 -9.58 -2.00
C LEU A 116 -7.42 -8.31 -1.37
N ALA A 117 -7.84 -7.12 -1.83
CA ALA A 117 -7.29 -5.85 -1.35
C ALA A 117 -7.40 -5.67 0.17
N ARG A 118 -8.50 -6.14 0.78
CA ARG A 118 -8.71 -6.09 2.22
C ARG A 118 -7.65 -6.91 2.97
N HIS A 119 -7.43 -8.13 2.52
CA HIS A 119 -6.51 -9.07 3.17
C HIS A 119 -5.04 -8.66 2.95
N ILE A 120 -4.72 -8.18 1.75
CA ILE A 120 -3.41 -7.59 1.43
C ILE A 120 -3.15 -6.41 2.37
N LEU A 121 -4.08 -5.46 2.49
CA LEU A 121 -3.89 -4.29 3.34
C LEU A 121 -3.73 -4.69 4.82
N GLY A 122 -4.57 -5.60 5.33
CA GLY A 122 -4.47 -6.08 6.70
C GLY A 122 -3.08 -6.69 7.01
N LEU A 123 -2.58 -7.57 6.14
CA LEU A 123 -1.23 -8.14 6.30
C LEU A 123 -0.11 -7.13 6.04
N THR A 124 -0.35 -6.09 5.23
CA THR A 124 0.59 -4.98 5.03
C THR A 124 0.72 -4.15 6.30
N MET A 125 -0.39 -3.92 7.00
CA MET A 125 -0.47 -3.14 8.24
C MET A 125 -0.15 -3.94 9.52
N ASP A 126 -0.09 -5.27 9.44
CA ASP A 126 0.35 -6.18 10.51
C ASP A 126 1.88 -6.14 10.72
N HIS A 127 2.41 -4.93 10.77
CA HIS A 127 3.81 -4.63 10.96
C HIS A 127 4.11 -4.47 12.46
N PRO A 128 5.19 -5.03 13.02
CA PRO A 128 5.47 -5.00 14.47
C PRO A 128 5.49 -3.59 15.08
N HIS A 129 5.95 -2.62 14.30
CA HIS A 129 6.11 -1.23 14.74
C HIS A 129 4.91 -0.34 14.42
N VAL A 130 3.79 -0.89 13.91
CA VAL A 130 2.66 -0.07 13.45
C VAL A 130 2.08 0.84 14.56
N GLU A 131 2.17 0.42 15.82
CA GLU A 131 1.73 1.22 16.97
C GLU A 131 2.69 2.34 17.34
N SER A 132 3.98 2.22 17.01
CA SER A 132 4.99 3.25 17.23
C SER A 132 5.17 4.19 16.03
N LEU A 133 4.41 3.99 14.95
CA LEU A 133 4.54 4.70 13.68
C LEU A 133 3.31 5.54 13.35
N ILE A 134 3.53 6.59 12.56
CA ILE A 134 2.46 7.21 11.78
C ILE A 134 2.48 6.57 10.39
N CYS A 135 1.48 5.75 10.09
CA CYS A 135 1.33 5.17 8.76
C CYS A 135 0.45 6.08 7.91
N TYR A 136 0.85 6.38 6.67
CA TYR A 136 0.06 7.21 5.77
C TYR A 136 -0.06 6.56 4.39
N MET A 137 -0.97 7.12 3.60
CA MET A 137 -1.06 6.81 2.18
C MET A 137 -1.45 8.09 1.44
N VAL A 138 -0.97 8.21 0.20
CA VAL A 138 -1.37 9.28 -0.71
C VAL A 138 -2.02 8.65 -1.94
N GLY A 139 -3.27 9.01 -2.20
CA GLY A 139 -4.03 8.52 -3.34
C GLY A 139 -4.11 9.59 -4.42
N TYR A 140 -3.45 9.34 -5.55
CA TYR A 140 -3.49 10.21 -6.72
C TYR A 140 -4.38 9.63 -7.82
N SER A 141 -5.39 10.37 -8.27
CA SER A 141 -6.42 9.85 -9.18
C SER A 141 -5.92 9.44 -10.55
N TRP A 142 -4.82 10.05 -11.03
CA TRP A 142 -4.18 9.65 -12.29
C TRP A 142 -3.46 8.30 -12.23
N THR A 143 -3.30 7.72 -11.04
CA THR A 143 -2.79 6.34 -10.88
C THR A 143 -3.91 5.31 -10.85
N TRP A 144 -5.17 5.75 -10.81
CA TRP A 144 -6.31 4.86 -10.67
C TRP A 144 -6.81 4.40 -12.02
N ASP A 145 -7.16 3.13 -12.03
CA ASP A 145 -7.75 2.48 -13.18
C ASP A 145 -9.27 2.66 -13.17
N LEU A 146 -9.72 3.83 -13.65
CA LEU A 146 -11.13 4.22 -13.67
C LEU A 146 -11.95 3.43 -14.69
N ASP A 147 -11.35 3.05 -15.82
CA ASP A 147 -12.01 2.29 -16.89
C ASP A 147 -12.59 0.97 -16.37
N ALA A 148 -11.82 0.23 -15.56
CA ALA A 148 -12.26 -1.04 -15.00
C ALA A 148 -12.93 -0.93 -13.62
N PHE A 149 -13.04 0.28 -13.05
CA PHE A 149 -13.74 0.49 -11.79
C PHE A 149 -15.26 0.60 -11.99
N GLU A 150 -15.73 0.90 -13.22
CA GLU A 150 -17.15 1.15 -13.55
C GLU A 150 -17.75 2.24 -12.65
N GLY A 151 -17.05 3.38 -12.50
CA GLY A 151 -17.49 4.49 -11.66
C GLY A 151 -16.63 5.75 -11.83
N THR A 152 -17.00 6.80 -11.09
CA THR A 152 -16.25 8.08 -11.12
C THR A 152 -14.98 8.01 -10.27
N ALA A 153 -14.06 8.95 -10.47
CA ALA A 153 -12.89 9.10 -9.61
C ALA A 153 -13.29 9.28 -8.13
N MET A 154 -14.41 9.97 -7.86
CA MET A 154 -14.96 10.09 -6.51
C MET A 154 -15.44 8.75 -5.95
N ASN A 155 -16.05 7.88 -6.77
CA ASN A 155 -16.42 6.54 -6.29
C ASN A 155 -15.17 5.70 -5.95
N CYS A 156 -14.08 5.85 -6.71
CA CYS A 156 -12.80 5.21 -6.41
C CYS A 156 -12.20 5.74 -5.09
N ARG A 157 -12.19 7.07 -4.90
CA ARG A 157 -11.81 7.71 -3.64
C ARG A 157 -12.56 7.12 -2.45
N GLU A 158 -13.90 7.05 -2.53
CA GLU A 158 -14.72 6.51 -1.46
C GLU A 158 -14.45 5.02 -1.18
N ALA A 159 -14.14 4.23 -2.21
CA ALA A 159 -13.75 2.83 -2.04
C ALA A 159 -12.39 2.71 -1.33
N LEU A 160 -11.42 3.56 -1.65
CA LEU A 160 -10.14 3.63 -0.95
C LEU A 160 -10.32 4.06 0.51
N ILE A 161 -11.13 5.09 0.78
CA ILE A 161 -11.45 5.52 2.16
C ILE A 161 -12.03 4.36 2.96
N ARG A 162 -13.01 3.64 2.40
CA ARG A 162 -13.61 2.47 3.07
C ARG A 162 -12.63 1.33 3.31
N LEU A 163 -11.71 1.09 2.38
CA LEU A 163 -10.68 0.07 2.51
C LEU A 163 -9.71 0.41 3.66
N PHE A 164 -9.15 1.61 3.64
CA PHE A 164 -8.13 2.05 4.60
C PHE A 164 -8.69 2.34 6.00
N SER A 165 -9.94 2.79 6.11
CA SER A 165 -10.58 3.06 7.41
C SER A 165 -10.68 1.83 8.30
N ARG A 166 -10.69 0.62 7.71
CA ARG A 166 -10.70 -0.66 8.46
C ARG A 166 -9.42 -0.88 9.25
N GLU A 167 -8.30 -0.31 8.78
CA GLU A 167 -7.01 -0.36 9.47
C GLU A 167 -6.77 0.90 10.34
N GLY A 168 -7.80 1.71 10.59
CA GLY A 168 -7.75 2.88 11.47
C GLY A 168 -7.24 4.16 10.81
N PHE A 169 -7.08 4.19 9.47
CA PHE A 169 -6.74 5.41 8.76
C PHE A 169 -7.90 6.39 8.76
N LYS A 170 -7.58 7.68 8.81
CA LYS A 170 -8.53 8.78 8.68
C LYS A 170 -8.06 9.73 7.59
N THR A 171 -9.00 10.28 6.83
CA THR A 171 -8.71 11.37 5.88
C THR A 171 -8.26 12.60 6.66
N LEU A 172 -7.13 13.16 6.27
CA LEU A 172 -6.58 14.36 6.90
C LEU A 172 -6.34 15.43 5.82
N GLN A 173 -6.59 16.68 6.18
CA GLN A 173 -6.21 17.81 5.33
C GLN A 173 -4.70 17.95 5.24
N THR A 174 -4.24 18.41 4.10
CA THR A 174 -2.82 18.68 3.87
C THR A 174 -2.66 19.67 2.73
N ASN A 175 -1.59 20.47 2.77
CA ASN A 175 -1.20 21.31 1.63
C ASN A 175 -0.18 20.61 0.72
N GLU A 176 -0.16 19.28 0.69
CA GLU A 176 0.65 18.55 -0.28
C GLU A 176 0.20 18.97 -1.70
N PRO A 177 1.09 19.53 -2.54
CA PRO A 177 0.71 20.11 -3.83
C PRO A 177 -0.07 19.15 -4.72
N ASN A 178 0.34 17.87 -4.78
CA ASN A 178 -0.31 16.87 -5.63
C ASN A 178 -1.69 16.47 -5.09
N VAL A 179 -1.88 16.40 -3.77
CA VAL A 179 -3.18 16.17 -3.14
C VAL A 179 -4.13 17.35 -3.38
N MET A 180 -3.64 18.58 -3.29
CA MET A 180 -4.46 19.77 -3.54
C MET A 180 -4.84 19.95 -5.01
N MET A 181 -4.12 19.32 -5.94
CA MET A 181 -4.32 19.50 -7.37
C MET A 181 -5.72 19.07 -7.84
N ARG A 182 -6.32 18.06 -7.20
CA ARG A 182 -7.64 17.54 -7.58
C ARG A 182 -8.45 17.14 -6.35
N PRO A 183 -9.77 17.42 -6.31
CA PRO A 183 -10.61 17.15 -5.14
C PRO A 183 -10.71 15.66 -4.81
N GLU A 184 -10.59 14.78 -5.81
CA GLU A 184 -10.63 13.34 -5.59
C GLU A 184 -9.33 12.79 -4.99
N ASN A 185 -8.20 13.50 -5.06
CA ASN A 185 -6.95 13.08 -4.44
C ASN A 185 -7.06 13.15 -2.93
N LEU A 186 -6.49 12.16 -2.24
CA LEU A 186 -6.61 12.06 -0.78
C LEU A 186 -5.29 11.77 -0.11
N PHE A 187 -5.19 12.31 1.10
CA PHE A 187 -4.19 11.95 2.08
C PHE A 187 -4.91 11.32 3.27
N MET A 188 -4.52 10.10 3.64
CA MET A 188 -5.02 9.45 4.84
C MET A 188 -3.85 9.05 5.73
N ALA A 189 -4.06 9.11 7.04
CA ALA A 189 -3.07 8.59 7.99
C ALA A 189 -3.72 7.90 9.17
N ARG A 190 -2.96 6.99 9.75
CA ARG A 190 -3.20 6.28 11.00
C ARG A 190 -2.06 6.64 11.95
N ILE A 191 -2.40 7.10 13.15
CA ILE A 191 -1.43 7.41 14.20
C ILE A 191 -1.47 6.23 15.18
N GLY A 192 -0.35 5.51 15.30
CA GLY A 192 -0.22 4.42 16.26
C GLY A 192 -0.35 4.91 17.72
N SER A 193 -0.81 4.02 18.59
CA SER A 193 -1.09 4.34 20.00
C SER A 193 0.15 4.68 20.83
N ALA A 194 1.33 4.24 20.41
CA ALA A 194 2.62 4.48 21.07
C ALA A 194 3.43 5.62 20.42
N VAL A 195 2.86 6.38 19.49
CA VAL A 195 3.54 7.53 18.87
C VAL A 195 3.66 8.67 19.90
N PRO A 196 4.87 9.21 20.16
CA PRO A 196 5.06 10.32 21.10
C PRO A 196 4.29 11.58 20.68
N GLY A 197 3.74 12.31 21.65
CA GLY A 197 2.96 13.52 21.39
C GLY A 197 3.73 14.60 20.60
N GLU A 198 5.04 14.71 20.82
CA GLU A 198 5.92 15.61 20.06
C GLU A 198 5.97 15.23 18.56
N THR A 199 6.10 13.94 18.25
CA THR A 199 6.06 13.43 16.87
C THR A 199 4.70 13.69 16.23
N VAL A 200 3.61 13.51 16.96
CA VAL A 200 2.26 13.86 16.49
C VAL A 200 2.15 15.36 16.19
N ASN A 201 2.74 16.22 17.02
CA ASN A 201 2.75 17.67 16.77
C ASN A 201 3.59 18.05 15.55
N ARG A 202 4.79 17.46 15.39
CA ARG A 202 5.58 17.64 14.17
C ARG A 202 4.82 17.17 12.93
N PHE A 203 4.14 16.03 12.99
CA PHE A 203 3.29 15.55 11.90
C PHE A 203 2.18 16.54 11.54
N LYS A 204 1.52 17.17 12.53
CA LYS A 204 0.51 18.21 12.27
C LYS A 204 1.10 19.38 11.47
N LEU A 205 2.30 19.83 11.81
CA LEU A 205 3.00 20.92 11.10
C LEU A 205 3.50 20.48 9.71
N ALA A 206 4.04 19.27 9.60
CA ALA A 206 4.57 18.71 8.35
C ALA A 206 3.50 18.62 7.25
N ARG A 207 2.26 18.25 7.62
CA ARG A 207 1.12 18.23 6.68
C ARG A 207 0.86 19.57 6.02
N PHE A 208 1.32 20.66 6.62
CA PHE A 208 1.16 22.02 6.11
C PHE A 208 2.49 22.68 5.72
N ASN A 209 3.57 21.91 5.60
CA ASN A 209 4.91 22.42 5.31
C ASN A 209 5.36 23.55 6.27
N LEU A 210 5.04 23.40 7.55
CA LEU A 210 5.38 24.34 8.62
C LEU A 210 6.52 23.82 9.53
N LEU A 211 7.31 22.88 9.02
CA LEU A 211 8.52 22.34 9.67
C LEU A 211 9.79 22.78 8.95
#